data_AF-A0A833RHE2-F1
#
_entry.id   AF-A0A833RHE2-F1
#
_cell.length_a   1.000
_cell.length_b   1.000
_cell.length_c   1.000
_cell.angle_alpha   90.00
_cell.angle_beta   90.00
_cell.angle_gamma   90.00
#
_symmetry.space_group_name_H-M   'P 1'
#
loop_
_entity.id
_entity.type
_entity.pdbx_description
1 polymer ?
#
loop_
_entity_poly.entity_id
_entity_poly.type
_entity_poly.pdbx_seq_one_letter_code
_entity_poly.pdbx_strand_id
1 'polypeptide(L)'
;MVWRERADWFGVSRSREEGEEFEILAVCVPRESETTGLDDPFMNPMAVKEQMEGVYKCEKVLVAVAQKDELRDRGKLYYDKLLEAVSSGKWNGHVEFYETEGEDHVFYLQHNTSSDKAVEMMQKVVSFID
;
A
#
# COMPACT_ATOMS: atom_id res chain seq x y z
N MET A 1 37.13 -7.75 18.43
CA MET A 1 36.86 -6.54 17.63
C MET A 1 35.37 -6.25 17.76
N VAL A 2 35.06 -5.08 18.31
CA VAL A 2 33.68 -4.60 18.46
C VAL A 2 33.14 -4.26 17.07
N TRP A 3 31.96 -4.76 16.73
CA TRP A 3 31.11 -4.16 15.72
C TRP A 3 29.70 -4.06 16.31
N ARG A 4 29.39 -2.87 16.78
CA ARG A 4 28.03 -2.34 16.89
C ARG A 4 27.96 -1.19 15.89
N GLU A 5 26.75 -0.96 15.39
CA GLU A 5 26.32 0.16 14.54
C GLU A 5 26.51 0.00 13.03
N ARG A 6 25.57 -0.73 12.42
CA ARG A 6 24.61 -0.15 11.48
C ARG A 6 23.47 -1.14 11.23
N ALA A 7 22.25 -0.69 11.50
CA ALA A 7 21.04 -1.37 11.05
C ALA A 7 20.89 -1.04 9.56
N ASP A 8 21.49 -1.87 8.71
CA ASP A 8 21.27 -1.79 7.27
C ASP A 8 19.98 -2.56 6.95
N TRP A 9 18.89 -1.83 6.76
CA TRP A 9 17.53 -2.36 6.56
C TRP A 9 17.32 -3.07 5.21
N PHE A 10 18.29 -2.94 4.29
CA PHE A 10 18.29 -3.60 2.99
C PHE A 10 19.67 -4.18 2.71
N GLY A 11 19.83 -5.49 2.91
CA GLY A 11 21.04 -6.22 2.52
C GLY A 11 20.77 -7.05 1.26
N VAL A 12 21.53 -6.79 0.19
CA VAL A 12 21.60 -7.72 -0.95
C VAL A 12 22.67 -8.75 -0.63
N SER A 13 22.30 -10.02 -0.56
CA SER A 13 23.26 -11.12 -0.50
C SER A 13 23.33 -11.79 -1.87
N ARG A 14 24.55 -12.04 -2.34
CA ARG A 14 24.81 -12.77 -3.59
C ARG A 14 25.02 -14.23 -3.28
N SER A 15 24.25 -15.09 -3.93
CA SER A 15 24.46 -16.53 -3.91
C SER A 15 24.61 -17.03 -5.35
N ARG A 16 25.43 -18.08 -5.52
CA ARG A 16 25.78 -18.65 -6.82
C ARG A 16 25.57 -20.15 -6.77
N GLU A 17 24.60 -20.63 -7.53
CA GLU A 17 24.46 -22.04 -7.88
C GLU A 17 24.43 -22.17 -9.41
N GLU A 18 25.11 -23.18 -9.94
CA GLU A 18 25.10 -23.54 -11.37
C GLU A 18 25.48 -22.43 -12.37
N GLY A 19 26.24 -21.42 -11.93
CA GLY A 19 26.79 -20.40 -12.81
C GLY A 19 25.85 -19.23 -13.13
N GLU A 20 24.63 -19.24 -12.60
CA GLU A 20 23.72 -18.10 -12.64
C GLU A 20 23.89 -17.24 -11.37
N GLU A 21 23.98 -15.92 -11.55
CA GLU A 21 24.07 -14.95 -10.46
C GLU A 21 22.65 -14.51 -10.10
N PHE A 22 22.18 -14.90 -8.91
CA PHE A 22 20.87 -14.49 -8.41
C PHE A 22 21.06 -13.41 -7.34
N GLU A 23 20.48 -12.23 -7.56
CA GLU A 23 20.27 -11.26 -6.49
C GLU A 23 19.06 -11.70 -5.66
N ILE A 24 19.32 -12.22 -4.47
CA ILE A 24 18.28 -12.53 -3.50
C ILE A 24 18.11 -11.29 -2.62
N LEU A 25 17.00 -10.58 -2.80
CA LEU A 25 16.60 -9.53 -1.86
C LEU A 25 16.06 -10.20 -0.59
N ALA A 26 16.93 -10.39 0.39
CA ALA A 26 16.50 -10.85 1.71
C ALA A 26 15.93 -9.65 2.49
N VAL A 27 14.61 -9.52 2.51
CA VAL A 27 13.93 -8.57 3.41
C VAL A 27 13.93 -9.19 4.80
N CYS A 28 14.89 -8.78 5.64
CA CYS A 28 14.90 -9.14 7.05
C CYS A 28 13.83 -8.29 7.76
N VAL A 29 12.64 -8.85 7.96
CA VAL A 29 11.54 -8.18 8.68
C VAL A 29 11.82 -8.29 10.19
N PRO A 30 12.06 -7.19 10.93
CA PRO A 30 12.12 -7.28 12.39
C PRO A 30 10.75 -7.70 12.91
N ARG A 31 10.76 -8.67 13.82
CA ARG A 31 9.58 -9.32 14.39
C ARG A 31 8.88 -8.48 15.48
N GLU A 32 9.35 -7.27 15.74
CA GLU A 32 8.88 -6.44 16.84
C GLU A 32 8.38 -5.11 16.29
N SER A 33 7.07 -4.99 16.10
CA SER A 33 6.44 -3.68 16.10
C SER A 33 6.45 -3.18 17.55
N GLU A 34 7.08 -2.03 17.82
CA GLU A 34 7.02 -1.40 19.17
C GLU A 34 5.63 -0.83 19.48
N THR A 35 4.71 -0.92 18.53
CA THR A 35 3.35 -0.40 18.57
C THR A 35 2.36 -1.54 18.83
N THR A 36 1.56 -1.42 19.90
CA THR A 36 0.41 -2.32 20.12
C THR A 36 -0.86 -1.64 19.64
N GLY A 37 -1.64 -2.28 18.78
CA GLY A 37 -2.98 -1.82 18.38
C GLY A 37 -3.08 -1.31 16.93
N LEU A 38 -3.90 -0.27 16.71
CA LEU A 38 -4.28 0.19 15.36
C LEU A 38 -3.16 0.90 14.59
N ASP A 39 -2.12 1.35 15.29
CA ASP A 39 -0.94 1.98 14.69
C ASP A 39 0.21 0.98 14.47
N ASP A 40 -0.08 -0.33 14.50
CA ASP A 40 0.85 -1.32 14.00
C ASP A 40 1.17 -1.03 12.53
N PRO A 41 2.45 -0.93 12.11
CA PRO A 41 2.83 -0.62 10.73
C PRO A 41 2.24 -1.59 9.71
N PHE A 42 2.03 -2.86 10.08
CA PHE A 42 1.39 -3.85 9.22
C PHE A 42 -0.11 -3.62 9.04
N MET A 43 -0.74 -2.92 9.97
CA MET A 43 -2.18 -2.59 9.93
C MET A 43 -2.44 -1.20 9.36
N ASN A 44 -1.58 -0.23 9.69
CA ASN A 44 -1.70 1.16 9.28
C ASN A 44 -0.45 1.57 8.49
N PRO A 45 -0.53 1.63 7.14
CA PRO A 45 0.63 2.01 6.32
C PRO A 45 1.08 3.46 6.56
N MET A 46 0.26 4.29 7.21
CA MET A 46 0.60 5.67 7.58
C MET A 46 1.27 5.79 8.95
N ALA A 47 1.35 4.71 9.74
CA ALA A 47 1.92 4.75 11.09
C ALA A 47 3.44 5.00 11.07
N VAL A 48 4.12 4.44 10.07
CA VAL A 48 5.57 4.56 9.91
C VAL A 48 5.89 5.03 8.50
N LYS A 49 6.75 6.04 8.40
CA LYS A 49 7.10 6.70 7.15
C LYS A 49 7.61 5.69 6.12
N GLU A 50 8.53 4.81 6.52
CA GLU A 50 9.16 3.82 5.65
C GLU A 50 8.12 2.84 5.05
N GLN A 51 7.04 2.54 5.78
CA GLN A 51 5.96 1.68 5.29
C GLN A 51 5.14 2.39 4.22
N MET A 52 4.82 3.67 4.44
CA MET A 52 4.11 4.51 3.47
C MET A 52 4.93 4.70 2.19
N GLU A 53 6.24 4.93 2.32
CA GLU A 53 7.17 5.08 1.20
C GLU A 53 7.38 3.75 0.43
N GLY A 54 7.06 2.60 1.04
CA GLY A 54 7.05 1.31 0.35
C GLY A 54 6.15 1.28 -0.88
N VAL A 55 5.06 2.07 -0.85
CA VAL A 55 4.11 2.24 -1.96
C VAL A 55 4.72 2.98 -3.15
N TYR A 56 5.80 3.74 -2.94
CA TYR A 56 6.40 4.55 -4.01
C TYR A 56 7.07 3.71 -5.10
N LYS A 57 7.24 2.40 -4.85
CA LYS A 57 7.69 1.42 -5.84
C LYS A 57 6.59 1.08 -6.86
N CYS A 58 5.34 1.39 -6.57
CA CYS A 58 4.23 1.24 -7.50
C CYS A 58 4.18 2.42 -8.48
N GLU A 59 3.86 2.14 -9.74
CA GLU A 59 3.69 3.17 -10.77
C GLU A 59 2.36 3.92 -10.60
N LYS A 60 1.31 3.19 -10.23
CA LYS A 60 -0.05 3.71 -10.05
C LYS A 60 -0.68 3.12 -8.78
N VAL A 61 -1.49 3.92 -8.06
CA VAL A 61 -2.30 3.49 -6.91
C VAL A 61 -3.74 3.98 -7.07
N LEU A 62 -4.71 3.07 -6.91
CA LEU A 62 -6.14 3.40 -6.84
C LEU A 62 -6.59 3.32 -5.39
N VAL A 63 -7.16 4.41 -4.88
CA VAL A 63 -7.83 4.45 -3.57
C VAL A 63 -9.33 4.53 -3.80
N ALA A 64 -10.01 3.43 -3.55
CA ALA A 64 -11.46 3.33 -3.70
C ALA A 64 -12.14 3.22 -2.33
N VAL A 65 -13.17 4.06 -2.11
CA VAL A 65 -13.94 4.09 -0.85
C VAL A 65 -15.43 4.11 -1.13
N ALA A 66 -16.24 3.69 -0.15
CA ALA A 66 -17.69 3.83 -0.20
C ALA A 66 -18.15 4.92 0.77
N GLN A 67 -19.21 5.65 0.40
CA GLN A 67 -19.65 6.85 1.14
C GLN A 67 -20.07 6.54 2.59
N LYS A 68 -20.64 5.37 2.86
CA LYS A 68 -21.12 4.97 4.20
C LYS A 68 -20.11 4.13 4.98
N ASP A 69 -18.95 3.85 4.39
CA ASP A 69 -17.90 3.04 5.00
C ASP A 69 -17.27 3.75 6.22
N GLU A 70 -17.19 3.06 7.36
CA GLU A 70 -16.50 3.56 8.57
C GLU A 70 -15.02 3.87 8.34
N LEU A 71 -14.40 3.24 7.33
CA LEU A 71 -13.00 3.44 6.94
C LEU A 71 -12.82 4.51 5.85
N ARG A 72 -13.90 5.13 5.36
CA ARG A 72 -13.86 6.14 4.29
C ARG A 72 -12.85 7.24 4.56
N ASP A 73 -12.88 7.83 5.76
CA ASP A 73 -12.02 8.95 6.10
C ASP A 73 -10.55 8.53 6.22
N ARG A 74 -10.28 7.27 6.60
CA ARG A 74 -8.93 6.70 6.55
C ARG A 74 -8.45 6.54 5.11
N GLY A 75 -9.31 6.06 4.21
CA GLY A 75 -9.00 5.99 2.78
C GLY A 75 -8.69 7.36 2.18
N LYS A 76 -9.47 8.39 2.54
CA LYS A 76 -9.20 9.78 2.12
C LYS A 76 -7.86 10.29 2.63
N LEU A 77 -7.56 10.07 3.92
CA LEU A 77 -6.27 10.45 4.50
C LEU A 77 -5.09 9.78 3.77
N TYR A 78 -5.24 8.50 3.44
CA TYR A 78 -4.22 7.76 2.70
C TYR A 78 -4.01 8.33 1.29
N TYR A 79 -5.09 8.66 0.58
CA TYR A 79 -5.03 9.36 -0.71
C TYR A 79 -4.34 10.72 -0.61
N ASP A 80 -4.70 11.54 0.37
CA ASP A 80 -4.10 12.86 0.57
C ASP A 80 -2.58 12.77 0.82
N LYS A 81 -2.14 11.75 1.56
CA LYS A 81 -0.71 11.49 1.79
C LYS A 81 0.04 11.08 0.53
N LEU A 82 -0.58 10.27 -0.33
CA LEU A 82 -0.03 9.94 -1.64
C LEU A 82 0.06 11.17 -2.53
N LEU A 83 -0.99 12.01 -2.53
CA LEU A 83 -1.01 13.25 -3.31
C LEU A 83 0.05 14.26 -2.85
N GLU A 84 0.28 14.36 -1.53
CA GLU A 84 1.38 15.14 -0.94
C GLU A 84 2.75 14.63 -1.43
N ALA A 85 2.94 13.31 -1.49
CA ALA A 85 4.17 12.69 -1.98
C ALA A 85 4.42 12.97 -3.47
N VAL A 86 3.37 12.90 -4.30
CA VAL A 86 3.44 13.26 -5.72
C VAL A 86 3.78 14.75 -5.88
N SER A 87 3.05 15.62 -5.18
CA SER A 87 3.21 17.07 -5.30
C SER A 87 4.58 17.57 -4.81
N SER A 88 5.16 16.88 -3.82
CA SER A 88 6.51 17.19 -3.31
C SER A 88 7.64 16.53 -4.12
N GLY A 89 7.30 15.72 -5.14
CA GLY A 89 8.28 15.00 -5.97
C GLY A 89 8.96 13.83 -5.26
N LYS A 90 8.49 13.42 -4.08
CA LYS A 90 9.01 12.25 -3.36
C LYS A 90 8.63 10.94 -4.04
N TRP A 91 7.52 10.94 -4.77
CA TRP A 91 7.03 9.82 -5.55
C TRP A 91 6.62 10.30 -6.94
N ASN A 92 7.10 9.63 -7.98
CA ASN A 92 6.78 9.95 -9.38
C ASN A 92 5.67 9.06 -9.95
N GLY A 93 4.83 8.48 -9.09
CA GLY A 93 3.69 7.66 -9.51
C GLY A 93 2.40 8.45 -9.64
N HIS A 94 1.34 7.73 -10.01
CA HIS A 94 0.00 8.27 -10.17
C HIS A 94 -0.91 7.76 -9.06
N VAL A 95 -1.76 8.63 -8.52
CA VAL A 95 -2.79 8.24 -7.55
C VAL A 95 -4.16 8.66 -8.03
N GLU A 96 -5.11 7.73 -7.99
CA GLU A 96 -6.51 7.97 -8.33
C GLU A 96 -7.39 7.77 -7.10
N PHE A 97 -8.38 8.64 -6.94
CA PHE A 97 -9.41 8.51 -5.91
C PHE A 97 -10.76 8.20 -6.54
N TYR A 98 -11.48 7.22 -5.98
CA TYR A 98 -12.81 6.84 -6.46
C TYR A 98 -13.74 6.62 -5.25
N GLU A 99 -14.80 7.42 -5.14
CA GLU A 99 -15.79 7.31 -4.07
C GLU A 99 -17.13 6.83 -4.66
N THR A 100 -17.66 5.72 -4.14
CA THR A 100 -18.98 5.22 -4.53
C THR A 100 -20.04 5.73 -3.56
N GLU A 101 -20.98 6.54 -4.05
CA GLU A 101 -22.06 7.09 -3.24
C GLU A 101 -23.09 6.04 -2.83
N GLY A 102 -23.65 6.17 -1.62
CA GLY A 102 -24.76 5.37 -1.12
C GLY A 102 -24.42 3.93 -0.69
N GLU A 103 -23.21 3.47 -0.93
CA GLU A 103 -22.74 2.11 -0.61
C GLU A 103 -21.97 2.05 0.71
N ASP A 104 -21.90 0.84 1.28
CA ASP A 104 -21.22 0.53 2.55
C ASP A 104 -19.93 -0.28 2.31
N HIS A 105 -19.24 -0.64 3.38
CA HIS A 105 -17.96 -1.34 3.39
C HIS A 105 -17.97 -2.60 2.50
N VAL A 106 -17.06 -2.65 1.52
CA VAL A 106 -16.89 -3.80 0.60
C VAL A 106 -18.18 -4.21 -0.12
N PHE A 107 -19.05 -3.25 -0.45
CA PHE A 107 -20.33 -3.51 -1.13
C PHE A 107 -20.21 -4.38 -2.39
N TYR A 108 -19.11 -4.25 -3.13
CA TYR A 108 -18.84 -4.97 -4.38
C TYR A 108 -18.54 -6.46 -4.17
N LEU A 109 -18.37 -6.95 -2.94
CA LEU A 109 -18.21 -8.38 -2.61
C LEU A 109 -19.34 -8.97 -1.73
N GLN A 110 -20.05 -8.16 -0.94
CA GLN A 110 -20.88 -8.69 0.15
C GLN A 110 -22.38 -8.82 -0.14
N HIS A 111 -22.99 -7.84 -0.81
CA HIS A 111 -24.46 -7.76 -0.87
C HIS A 111 -25.02 -8.15 -2.23
N ASN A 112 -24.64 -7.39 -3.26
CA ASN A 112 -25.12 -7.60 -4.61
C ASN A 112 -23.99 -7.31 -5.59
N THR A 113 -23.20 -8.35 -5.87
CA THR A 113 -22.08 -8.30 -6.80
C THR A 113 -22.50 -7.99 -8.24
N SER A 114 -23.80 -8.14 -8.55
CA SER A 114 -24.40 -7.81 -9.84
C SER A 114 -25.13 -6.46 -9.85
N SER A 115 -25.03 -5.66 -8.79
CA SER A 115 -25.55 -4.29 -8.80
C SER A 115 -24.75 -3.42 -9.77
N ASP A 116 -25.40 -2.43 -10.38
CA ASP A 116 -24.75 -1.53 -11.34
C ASP A 116 -23.48 -0.90 -10.76
N LYS A 117 -23.53 -0.43 -9.52
CA LYS A 117 -22.37 0.14 -8.82
C LYS A 117 -21.26 -0.87 -8.54
N ALA A 118 -21.60 -2.12 -8.20
CA ALA A 118 -20.59 -3.16 -8.00
C ALA A 118 -19.87 -3.46 -9.32
N VAL A 119 -20.64 -3.52 -10.42
CA VAL A 119 -20.08 -3.70 -11.77
C VAL A 119 -19.22 -2.51 -12.17
N GLU A 120 -19.67 -1.28 -11.96
CA GLU A 120 -18.91 -0.05 -12.21
C GLU A 120 -17.59 -0.01 -11.42
N MET A 121 -17.63 -0.37 -10.13
CA MET A 121 -16.44 -0.45 -9.29
C MET A 121 -15.45 -1.49 -9.81
N MET A 122 -15.93 -2.68 -10.22
CA MET A 122 -15.07 -3.71 -10.80
C MET A 122 -14.51 -3.28 -12.17
N GLN A 123 -15.31 -2.62 -13.00
CA GLN A 123 -14.82 -2.04 -14.26
C GLN A 123 -13.75 -0.98 -14.02
N LYS A 124 -13.90 -0.16 -12.97
CA LYS A 124 -12.89 0.82 -12.57
C LYS A 124 -11.58 0.13 -12.17
N VAL A 125 -11.65 -0.97 -11.40
CA VAL A 125 -10.47 -1.76 -11.02
C VAL A 125 -9.80 -2.37 -12.25
N VAL A 126 -10.57 -3.00 -13.16
CA VAL A 126 -10.02 -3.59 -14.40
C VAL A 126 -9.34 -2.52 -15.25
N SER A 127 -10.02 -1.40 -15.50
CA SER A 127 -9.48 -0.28 -16.29
C SER A 127 -8.26 0.38 -15.65
N PHE A 128 -8.12 0.26 -14.33
CA PHE A 128 -6.96 0.76 -13.60
C PHE A 128 -5.77 -0.18 -13.68
N ILE A 129 -5.99 -1.50 -13.78
CA ILE A 129 -4.91 -2.49 -13.88
C ILE A 129 -4.35 -2.55 -15.30
N ASP A 130 -5.24 -2.55 -16.31
CA ASP A 130 -4.89 -2.51 -17.73
C ASP A 130 -3.91 -1.36 -18.07
#